data_AF-A0A392RC31-F1
#
_entry.id   AF-A0A392RC31-F1
#
_cell.length_a   1.000
_cell.length_b   1.000
_cell.length_c   1.000
_cell.angle_alpha   90.00
_cell.angle_beta   90.00
_cell.angle_gamma   90.00
#
_symmetry.space_group_name_H-M   'P 1'
#
loop_
_entity.id
_entity.type
_entity.pdbx_description
1 polymer ?
#
loop_
_entity_poly.entity_id
_entity_poly.type
_entity_poly.pdbx_seq_one_letter_code
_entity_poly.pdbx_strand_id
1 'polypeptide(L)'
;MAQAMAQANAALLVQNQQKADEFRGLDRLVRNNPSTFKGRYDPEGAQTWLQGVEKIFRVMVCSDAHKVLFGTHMLADVRSKK
;
A
#
# COMPACT_ATOMS: atom_id res chain seq x y z
N MET A 1 26.91 2.20 -26.12
CA MET A 1 27.17 1.65 -24.77
C MET A 1 26.95 2.68 -23.66
N ALA A 2 27.51 3.90 -23.73
CA ALA A 2 27.34 4.93 -22.70
C ALA A 2 25.87 5.31 -22.40
N GLN A 3 25.02 5.42 -23.42
CA GLN A 3 23.58 5.71 -23.25
C GLN A 3 22.84 4.60 -22.49
N ALA A 4 23.16 3.32 -22.74
CA ALA A 4 22.53 2.19 -22.05
C ALA A 4 22.88 2.18 -20.55
N MET A 5 24.13 2.49 -20.20
CA MET A 5 24.56 2.62 -18.80
C MET A 5 23.87 3.80 -18.10
N ALA A 6 23.75 4.94 -18.78
CA ALA A 6 23.04 6.10 -18.25
C ALA A 6 21.55 5.82 -17.99
N GLN A 7 20.88 5.11 -18.91
CA GLN A 7 19.49 4.68 -18.75
C GLN A 7 19.32 3.70 -17.58
N ALA A 8 20.22 2.73 -17.44
CA ALA A 8 20.20 1.78 -16.33
C ALA A 8 20.34 2.49 -14.97
N ASN A 9 21.26 3.46 -14.87
CA ASN A 9 21.43 4.26 -13.66
C ASN A 9 20.18 5.12 -13.36
N ALA A 10 19.58 5.75 -14.38
CA ALA A 10 18.35 6.52 -14.20
C ALA A 10 17.18 5.64 -13.72
N ALA A 11 17.03 4.43 -14.27
CA ALA A 11 16.00 3.49 -13.86
C ALA A 11 16.18 3.03 -12.40
N LEU A 12 17.42 2.78 -11.96
CA LEU A 12 17.73 2.44 -10.57
C LEU A 12 17.39 3.57 -9.60
N LEU A 13 17.65 4.82 -9.99
CA LEU A 13 17.29 6.00 -9.18
C LEU A 13 15.77 6.13 -9.04
N VAL A 14 15.03 5.97 -10.15
CA VAL A 14 13.55 5.98 -10.13
C VAL A 14 13.00 4.86 -9.26
N GLN A 15 13.56 3.65 -9.37
CA GLN A 15 13.13 2.50 -8.57
C GLN A 15 13.39 2.71 -7.07
N ASN A 16 14.56 3.24 -6.70
CA ASN A 16 14.86 3.55 -5.30
C ASN A 16 13.94 4.65 -4.74
N GLN A 17 13.65 5.67 -5.56
CA GLN A 17 12.72 6.73 -5.18
C GLN A 17 11.30 6.18 -4.94
N GLN A 18 10.80 5.36 -5.87
CA GLN A 18 9.49 4.70 -5.75
C GLN A 18 9.42 3.86 -4.47
N LYS A 19 10.44 3.04 -4.19
CA LYS A 19 10.50 2.22 -2.98
C LYS A 19 10.50 3.05 -1.69
N ALA A 20 11.21 4.18 -1.68
CA ALA A 20 11.21 5.10 -0.55
C ALA A 20 9.84 5.79 -0.37
N ASP A 21 9.17 6.14 -1.47
CA ASP A 21 7.81 6.70 -1.45
C ASP A 21 6.78 5.70 -0.93
N GLU A 22 6.88 4.43 -1.35
CA GLU A 22 6.05 3.33 -0.83
C GLU A 22 6.23 3.14 0.67
N PHE A 23 7.47 3.13 1.16
CA PHE A 23 7.76 2.98 2.60
C PHE A 23 7.21 4.15 3.43
N ARG A 24 7.38 5.39 2.94
CA ARG A 24 6.77 6.59 3.56
C ARG A 24 5.25 6.57 3.51
N GLY A 25 4.67 6.01 2.45
CA GLY A 25 3.24 5.80 2.33
C GLY A 25 2.73 4.81 3.36
N LEU A 26 3.44 3.70 3.55
CA LEU A 26 3.07 2.68 4.53
C LEU A 26 3.13 3.21 5.98
N ASP A 27 4.16 3.96 6.35
CA ASP A 27 4.25 4.60 7.67
C ASP A 27 3.05 5.53 7.93
N ARG A 28 2.65 6.31 6.93
CA ARG A 28 1.45 7.16 7.02
C ARG A 28 0.15 6.38 7.12
N LEU A 29 0.05 5.25 6.42
CA LEU A 29 -1.10 4.35 6.52
C LEU A 29 -1.25 3.84 7.96
N VAL A 30 -0.17 3.32 8.53
CA VAL A 30 -0.16 2.78 9.91
C VAL A 30 -0.54 3.85 10.93
N ARG A 31 -0.05 5.09 10.78
CA ARG A 31 -0.39 6.22 11.66
C ARG A 31 -1.87 6.60 11.64
N ASN A 32 -2.60 6.28 10.57
CA ASN A 32 -4.05 6.49 10.50
C ASN A 32 -4.85 5.39 11.21
N ASN A 33 -4.18 4.46 11.91
CA ASN A 33 -4.76 3.38 12.70
C ASN A 33 -5.88 2.63 11.93
N PRO A 34 -5.54 2.04 10.77
CA PRO A 34 -6.52 1.37 9.94
C PRO A 34 -7.16 0.20 10.69
N SER A 35 -8.45 -0.02 10.47
CA SER A 35 -9.13 -1.19 11.01
C SER A 35 -8.56 -2.48 10.41
N THR A 36 -8.47 -3.54 11.22
CA THR A 36 -7.99 -4.85 10.78
C THR A 36 -9.11 -5.62 10.09
N PHE A 37 -8.80 -6.26 8.97
CA PHE A 37 -9.73 -7.16 8.29
C PHE A 37 -9.89 -8.45 9.10
N LYS A 38 -11.13 -8.83 9.43
CA LYS A 38 -11.39 -10.02 10.26
C LYS A 38 -11.31 -11.34 9.49
N GLY A 39 -11.35 -11.31 8.14
CA GLY A 39 -11.18 -12.49 7.29
C GLY A 39 -12.25 -13.58 7.41
N ARG A 40 -13.36 -13.33 8.12
CA ARG A 40 -14.49 -14.26 8.27
C ARG A 40 -15.51 -14.02 7.16
N TYR A 41 -16.43 -14.97 6.96
CA TYR A 41 -17.60 -14.79 6.11
C TYR A 41 -18.59 -13.81 6.76
N ASP A 42 -18.27 -12.52 6.65
CA ASP A 42 -18.99 -11.39 7.21
C ASP A 42 -19.03 -10.29 6.15
N PRO A 43 -20.03 -10.31 5.23
CA PRO A 43 -20.09 -9.36 4.13
C PRO A 43 -20.26 -7.92 4.61
N GLU A 44 -21.00 -7.70 5.70
CA GLU A 44 -21.23 -6.37 6.27
C GLU A 44 -19.97 -5.84 6.97
N GLY A 45 -19.27 -6.70 7.72
CA GLY A 45 -17.97 -6.35 8.30
C GLY A 45 -16.89 -6.12 7.25
N ALA A 46 -16.89 -6.89 6.15
CA ALA A 46 -15.98 -6.67 5.03
C ALA A 46 -16.24 -5.33 4.33
N GLN A 47 -17.51 -4.99 4.09
CA GLN A 47 -17.89 -3.69 3.53
C GLN A 47 -17.51 -2.53 4.46
N THR A 48 -17.78 -2.65 5.76
CA THR A 48 -17.42 -1.64 6.76
C THR A 48 -15.90 -1.44 6.82
N TRP A 49 -15.14 -2.53 6.78
CA TRP A 49 -13.68 -2.47 6.72
C TRP A 49 -13.21 -1.75 5.45
N LEU A 50 -13.74 -2.11 4.29
CA LEU A 50 -13.36 -1.50 3.01
C LEU A 50 -13.62 0.01 3.02
N GLN A 51 -14.77 0.47 3.50
CA GLN A 51 -15.10 1.90 3.62
C GLN A 51 -14.11 2.64 4.53
N GLY A 52 -13.71 2.03 5.65
CA GLY A 52 -12.70 2.59 6.55
C GLY A 52 -11.33 2.77 5.86
N VAL A 53 -10.90 1.76 5.11
CA VAL A 53 -9.64 1.79 4.36
C VAL A 53 -9.66 2.81 3.23
N GLU A 54 -10.76 2.87 2.46
CA GLU A 54 -10.93 3.85 1.38
C GLU A 54 -10.90 5.30 1.89
N LYS A 55 -11.45 5.56 3.08
CA LYS A 55 -11.37 6.87 3.72
C LYS A 55 -9.92 7.29 3.97
N ILE A 56 -9.09 6.36 4.44
CA ILE A 56 -7.66 6.62 4.69
C ILE A 56 -6.93 6.89 3.38
N PHE A 57 -7.16 6.07 2.34
CA PHE A 57 -6.56 6.29 1.03
C PHE A 57 -6.93 7.63 0.41
N ARG A 58 -8.16 8.10 0.65
CA ARG A 58 -8.61 9.42 0.20
C ARG A 58 -7.86 10.55 0.92
N VAL A 59 -7.71 10.46 2.24
CA VAL A 59 -6.94 11.45 3.04
C VAL A 59 -5.47 11.48 2.63
N MET A 60 -4.91 10.31 2.31
CA MET A 60 -3.52 10.18 1.86
C MET A 60 -3.28 10.53 0.39
N VAL A 61 -4.36 10.78 -0.38
CA VAL A 61 -4.31 11.04 -1.83
C VAL A 61 -3.57 9.93 -2.59
N CYS A 62 -3.88 8.68 -2.25
CA CYS A 62 -3.24 7.53 -2.87
C CYS A 62 -3.64 7.38 -4.36
N SER A 63 -2.65 7.14 -5.22
CA SER A 63 -2.88 6.62 -6.58
C SER A 63 -3.44 5.20 -6.52
N ASP A 64 -4.05 4.73 -7.61
CA ASP A 64 -4.61 3.37 -7.64
C ASP A 64 -3.55 2.29 -7.42
N ALA A 65 -2.32 2.49 -7.91
CA ALA A 65 -1.19 1.61 -7.63
C ALA A 65 -0.87 1.54 -6.12
N HIS A 66 -0.85 2.68 -5.43
CA HIS A 66 -0.63 2.73 -3.99
C HIS A 66 -1.77 2.04 -3.21
N LYS A 67 -3.03 2.23 -3.63
CA LYS A 67 -4.18 1.56 -3.00
C LYS A 67 -4.07 0.04 -3.08
N VAL A 68 -3.69 -0.50 -4.23
CA VAL A 68 -3.51 -1.94 -4.43
C VAL A 68 -2.36 -2.47 -3.56
N LEU A 69 -1.22 -1.77 -3.55
CA LEU A 69 -0.06 -2.15 -2.74
C LEU A 69 -0.40 -2.19 -1.25
N PHE A 70 -0.99 -1.11 -0.73
CA PHE A 70 -1.36 -0.99 0.68
C PHE A 70 -2.49 -1.95 1.06
N GLY A 71 -3.51 -2.08 0.22
CA GLY A 71 -4.62 -3.01 0.46
C GLY A 71 -4.12 -4.46 0.54
N THR A 72 -3.21 -4.85 -0.35
CA THR A 72 -2.61 -6.19 -0.32
C THR A 72 -1.83 -6.43 0.99
N HIS A 73 -1.08 -5.44 1.46
CA HIS A 73 -0.38 -5.52 2.75
C HIS A 73 -1.36 -5.71 3.92
N MET A 74 -2.45 -4.93 3.95
CA MET A 74 -3.46 -5.02 5.00
C MET A 74 -4.23 -6.34 5.01
N LEU A 75 -4.39 -6.97 3.85
CA LEU A 75 -4.98 -8.30 3.74
C LEU A 75 -4.00 -9.40 4.17
N ALA A 76 -2.70 -9.23 3.97
CA ALA A 76 -1.69 -10.24 4.28
C ALA A 76 -1.51 -10.51 5.79
N ASP A 77 -1.82 -9.54 6.65
CA ASP A 77 -1.70 -9.67 8.11
C ASP A 77 -2.62 -10.77 8.69
N VAL A 78 -3.69 -11.16 7.99
CA VAL A 78 -4.56 -12.28 8.41
C VAL A 78 -3.91 -13.65 8.25
N ARG A 79 -2.87 -13.78 7.40
CA ARG A 79 -2.18 -15.05 7.16
C ARG A 79 -1.12 -15.36 8.23
N SER A 80 -0.68 -14.35 8.98
CA SER A 80 0.37 -14.49 9.99
C SER A 80 -0.16 -14.79 11.41
N LYS A 81 -1.47 -14.72 11.64
CA LYS A 81 -2.10 -15.07 12.94
C LYS A 81 -2.76 -16.45 12.93
N LYS A 82 -2.13 -17.42 12.26
CA LYS A 82 -2.56 -18.82 12.25
C LYS A 82 -1.72 -19.64 13.21
#